data_AF-A0A397TXH2-F1
#
_entry.id   AF-A0A397TXH2-F1
#
_cell.length_a   1.000
_cell.length_b   1.000
_cell.length_c   1.000
_cell.angle_alpha   90.00
_cell.angle_beta   90.00
_cell.angle_gamma   90.00
#
_symmetry.space_group_name_H-M   'P 1'
#
loop_
_entity.id
_entity.type
_entity.pdbx_description
1 polymer ?
#
loop_
_entity_poly.entity_id
_entity_poly.type
_entity_poly.pdbx_seq_one_letter_code
_entity_poly.pdbx_strand_id
1 'polypeptide(L)'
;MQRLKPAHEIYNRLIWDKEQFGDFFIGYEDRFLGLMETTREEFEEAEIPFHRIRYFKIISNGQIIWDRERRLDLITRNYSNPTSNSLQDTSQISINIDAPDVKQPVLSVKSKKNYLKRKRQKLRQKLSAEAREQLEEDERIEAEHDQQYETRMREVEERIKRFQELRINA
;
A
#
# COMPACT_ATOMS: atom_id res chain seq x y z
N MET A 1 9.18 -17.80 21.14
CA MET A 1 8.46 -17.48 19.88
C MET A 1 9.48 -17.21 18.79
N GLN A 2 9.40 -17.88 17.64
CA GLN A 2 10.34 -17.64 16.53
C GLN A 2 10.14 -16.24 15.93
N ARG A 3 11.25 -15.55 15.62
CA ARG A 3 11.27 -14.23 15.01
C ARG A 3 11.01 -14.38 13.51
N LEU A 4 10.02 -13.64 12.99
CA LEU A 4 9.73 -13.63 11.55
C LEU A 4 10.93 -13.04 10.82
N LYS A 5 11.36 -13.70 9.73
CA LYS A 5 12.44 -13.20 8.89
C LYS A 5 12.05 -11.86 8.26
N PRO A 6 13.00 -10.91 8.12
CA PRO A 6 12.72 -9.62 7.49
C PRO A 6 12.50 -9.77 5.99
N ALA A 7 11.74 -8.84 5.39
CA ALA A 7 11.35 -8.92 3.98
C ALA A 7 12.54 -8.99 3.00
N HIS A 8 13.67 -8.32 3.30
CA HIS A 8 14.86 -8.38 2.44
C HIS A 8 15.47 -9.78 2.38
N GLU A 9 15.50 -10.52 3.49
CA GLU A 9 16.06 -11.86 3.55
C GLU A 9 15.18 -12.83 2.75
N ILE A 10 13.87 -12.66 2.87
CA ILE A 10 12.87 -13.42 2.09
C ILE A 10 12.98 -13.10 0.60
N TYR A 11 13.06 -11.82 0.24
CA TYR A 11 13.21 -11.38 -1.14
C TYR A 11 14.45 -11.97 -1.79
N ASN A 12 15.60 -11.89 -1.12
CA ASN A 12 16.84 -12.49 -1.60
C ASN A 12 16.65 -13.98 -1.85
N ARG A 13 16.02 -14.69 -0.92
CA ARG A 13 15.76 -16.12 -1.08
C ARG A 13 14.90 -16.46 -2.29
N LEU A 14 13.86 -15.68 -2.55
CA LEU A 14 13.03 -15.83 -3.75
C LEU A 14 13.81 -15.59 -5.04
N ILE A 15 14.80 -14.68 -5.01
CA ILE A 15 15.67 -14.43 -6.17
C ILE A 15 16.62 -15.61 -6.43
N TRP A 16 17.17 -16.22 -5.38
CA TRP A 16 18.13 -17.31 -5.52
C TRP A 16 17.45 -18.64 -5.87
N ASP A 17 16.31 -18.93 -5.25
CA ASP A 17 15.57 -20.20 -5.42
C ASP A 17 14.51 -20.10 -6.54
N LYS A 18 14.86 -19.54 -7.71
CA LYS A 18 13.88 -19.30 -8.80
C LYS A 18 13.16 -20.55 -9.28
N GLU A 19 13.86 -21.69 -9.33
CA GLU A 19 13.28 -22.97 -9.76
C GLU A 19 12.15 -23.45 -8.86
N GLN A 20 12.17 -23.07 -7.57
CA GLN A 20 11.20 -23.52 -6.58
C GLN A 20 9.96 -22.61 -6.50
N PHE A 21 10.13 -21.30 -6.70
CA PHE A 21 9.07 -20.31 -6.43
C PHE A 21 8.53 -19.61 -7.69
N GLY A 22 9.27 -19.62 -8.81
CA GLY A 22 8.86 -18.98 -10.05
C GLY A 22 8.60 -17.48 -9.88
N ASP A 23 7.64 -16.95 -10.64
CA ASP A 23 7.24 -15.55 -10.57
C ASP A 23 6.35 -15.26 -9.36
N PHE A 24 6.54 -14.09 -8.76
CA PHE A 24 5.82 -13.65 -7.58
C PHE A 24 5.44 -12.17 -7.63
N PHE A 25 4.33 -11.85 -6.97
CA PHE A 25 3.91 -10.49 -6.63
C PHE A 25 4.50 -10.07 -5.29
N ILE A 26 4.86 -8.79 -5.23
CA ILE A 26 5.35 -8.11 -4.05
C ILE A 26 4.23 -7.18 -3.57
N GLY A 27 3.65 -7.52 -2.42
CA GLY A 27 2.66 -6.70 -1.75
C GLY A 27 3.34 -5.65 -0.89
N TYR A 28 3.20 -4.38 -1.22
CA TYR A 28 3.80 -3.27 -0.48
C TYR A 28 2.76 -2.23 -0.06
N GLU A 29 3.09 -1.47 0.98
CA GLU A 29 2.28 -0.35 1.46
C GLU A 29 2.80 0.95 0.83
N ASP A 30 2.05 1.48 -0.13
CA ASP A 30 2.28 2.78 -0.73
C ASP A 30 1.89 3.92 0.23
N ARG A 31 2.55 5.08 0.06
CA ARG A 31 2.33 6.25 0.92
C ARG A 31 0.97 6.91 0.72
N PHE A 32 0.33 6.71 -0.42
CA PHE A 32 -0.96 7.33 -0.76
C PHE A 32 -2.06 6.30 -1.03
N LEU A 33 -1.75 5.25 -1.80
CA LEU A 33 -2.73 4.29 -2.30
C LEU A 33 -2.97 3.11 -1.33
N GLY A 34 -2.10 2.93 -0.33
CA GLY A 34 -2.16 1.83 0.61
C GLY A 34 -1.59 0.54 0.03
N LEU A 35 -2.24 -0.60 0.26
CA LEU A 35 -1.71 -1.90 -0.14
C LEU A 35 -1.79 -2.09 -1.67
N MET A 36 -0.64 -2.19 -2.31
CA MET A 36 -0.48 -2.39 -3.75
C MET A 36 0.27 -3.70 -4.03
N GLU A 37 0.02 -4.30 -5.18
CA GLU A 37 0.77 -5.46 -5.70
C GLU A 37 1.55 -5.01 -6.93
N THR A 38 2.79 -5.48 -7.05
CA THR A 38 3.65 -5.20 -8.19
C THR A 38 4.49 -6.43 -8.53
N THR A 39 4.94 -6.54 -9.77
CA THR A 39 5.88 -7.60 -10.16
C THR A 39 7.28 -7.30 -9.63
N ARG A 40 8.19 -8.27 -9.75
CA ARG A 40 9.60 -8.07 -9.40
C ARG A 40 10.23 -6.93 -10.22
N GLU A 41 9.98 -6.91 -11.52
CA GLU A 41 10.60 -5.97 -12.46
C GLU A 41 10.21 -4.54 -12.11
N GLU A 42 8.92 -4.30 -11.94
CA GLU A 42 8.36 -3.02 -11.52
C GLU A 42 8.82 -2.60 -10.11
N PHE A 43 9.02 -3.55 -9.19
CA PHE A 43 9.53 -3.25 -7.85
C PHE A 43 10.97 -2.75 -7.87
N GLU A 44 11.83 -3.35 -8.71
CA GLU A 44 13.23 -2.93 -8.88
C GLU A 44 13.30 -1.54 -9.54
N GLU A 45 12.39 -1.22 -10.46
CA GLU A 45 12.30 0.09 -11.12
C GLU A 45 11.72 1.19 -10.21
N ALA A 46 10.73 0.87 -9.37
CA ALA A 46 10.02 1.84 -8.54
C ALA A 46 10.76 2.24 -7.24
N GLU A 47 11.97 1.73 -7.01
CA GLU A 47 12.80 1.99 -5.81
C GLU A 47 12.06 1.80 -4.47
N ILE A 48 11.15 0.82 -4.39
CA ILE A 48 10.30 0.64 -3.21
C ILE A 48 11.12 0.10 -2.03
N PRO A 49 11.16 0.78 -0.86
CA PRO A 49 11.92 0.31 0.28
C PRO A 49 11.39 -1.00 0.90
N PHE A 50 12.29 -1.92 1.27
CA PHE A 50 11.94 -3.22 1.87
C PHE A 50 11.05 -3.15 3.11
N HIS A 51 11.15 -2.08 3.92
CA HIS A 51 10.30 -1.93 5.11
C HIS A 51 8.81 -1.70 4.79
N ARG A 52 8.51 -1.30 3.55
CA ARG A 52 7.15 -1.16 3.01
C ARG A 52 6.56 -2.46 2.52
N ILE A 53 7.38 -3.50 2.30
CA ILE A 53 6.86 -4.81 1.92
C ILE A 53 6.05 -5.40 3.08
N ARG A 54 4.90 -5.97 2.74
CA ARG A 54 3.94 -6.58 3.65
C ARG A 54 3.79 -8.09 3.38
N TYR A 55 3.78 -8.53 2.13
CA TYR A 55 3.68 -9.95 1.79
C TYR A 55 4.30 -10.28 0.43
N PHE A 56 4.56 -11.57 0.20
CA PHE A 56 4.93 -12.14 -1.09
C PHE A 56 3.91 -13.20 -1.50
N LYS A 57 3.54 -13.22 -2.78
CA LYS A 57 2.51 -14.10 -3.33
C LYS A 57 2.99 -14.71 -4.64
N ILE A 58 2.93 -16.02 -4.78
CA ILE A 58 3.30 -16.70 -6.03
C ILE A 58 2.22 -16.43 -7.10
N ILE A 59 2.62 -16.14 -8.33
CA ILE A 59 1.69 -15.85 -9.44
C ILE A 59 0.96 -17.12 -9.89
N SER A 60 1.68 -18.23 -10.04
CA SER A 60 1.15 -19.48 -10.61
C SER A 60 -0.04 -20.07 -9.84
N ASN A 61 -0.02 -20.02 -8.51
CA ASN A 61 -1.07 -20.58 -7.64
C ASN A 61 -1.81 -19.51 -6.80
N GLY A 62 -1.38 -18.24 -6.85
CA GLY A 62 -1.94 -17.16 -6.06
C GLY A 62 -1.71 -17.27 -4.55
N GLN A 63 -0.84 -18.19 -4.09
CA GLN A 63 -0.62 -18.48 -2.69
C GLN A 63 0.31 -17.44 -2.04
N ILE A 64 -0.09 -16.93 -0.87
CA ILE A 64 0.77 -16.08 -0.04
C ILE A 64 1.77 -16.96 0.70
N ILE A 65 3.05 -16.74 0.43
CA ILE A 65 4.16 -17.55 0.96
C ILE A 65 4.87 -16.90 2.14
N TRP A 66 4.74 -15.59 2.28
CA TRP A 66 5.24 -14.84 3.41
C TRP A 66 4.34 -13.63 3.66
N ASP A 67 3.95 -13.39 4.92
CA ASP A 67 3.08 -12.29 5.31
C ASP A 67 3.48 -11.76 6.70
N ARG A 68 3.80 -10.46 6.75
CA ARG A 68 4.24 -9.77 7.97
C ARG A 68 3.14 -9.64 9.01
N GLU A 69 1.92 -9.33 8.60
CA GLU A 69 0.79 -9.12 9.52
C GLU A 69 0.29 -10.45 10.09
N ARG A 70 0.22 -11.47 9.24
CA ARG A 70 -0.21 -12.83 9.64
C ARG A 70 0.91 -13.65 10.26
N ARG A 71 2.14 -13.11 10.30
CA ARG A 71 3.37 -13.81 10.73
C ARG A 71 3.53 -15.18 10.04
N LEU A 72 3.20 -15.23 8.76
CA LEU A 72 3.29 -16.43 7.94
C LEU A 72 4.65 -16.45 7.24
N ASP A 73 5.37 -17.55 7.35
CA ASP A 73 6.64 -17.80 6.66
C ASP A 73 6.66 -19.26 6.23
N LEU A 74 6.21 -19.52 5.00
CA LEU A 74 6.25 -20.84 4.38
C LEU A 74 7.61 -21.11 3.73
N ILE A 75 8.40 -20.07 3.50
CA ILE A 75 9.70 -20.18 2.86
C ILE A 75 10.66 -20.78 3.88
N THR A 76 10.97 -20.08 4.96
CA THR A 76 11.98 -20.52 5.94
C THR A 76 11.59 -21.82 6.64
N ARG A 77 10.30 -22.02 6.91
CA ARG A 77 9.79 -23.20 7.63
C ARG A 77 9.97 -24.50 6.86
N ASN A 78 9.99 -24.45 5.52
CA ASN A 78 10.13 -25.64 4.70
C ASN A 78 11.59 -26.12 4.59
N TYR A 79 12.58 -25.26 4.85
CA TYR A 79 14.01 -25.62 4.78
C TYR A 79 14.64 -25.97 6.13
N SER A 80 13.89 -25.89 7.23
CA SER A 80 14.46 -26.13 8.58
C SER A 80 14.65 -27.61 8.94
N ASN A 81 14.49 -28.56 8.01
CA ASN A 81 14.73 -29.98 8.27
C ASN A 81 15.53 -30.65 7.13
N PRO A 82 16.84 -30.86 7.30
CA PRO A 82 17.55 -31.90 6.56
C PRO A 82 17.98 -33.10 7.41
N THR A 83 17.78 -33.13 8.74
CA THR A 83 18.28 -34.28 9.54
C THR A 83 17.54 -34.49 10.86
N SER A 84 16.45 -35.25 10.83
CA SER A 84 16.27 -36.34 11.79
C SER A 84 15.26 -37.36 11.25
N ASN A 85 15.73 -38.60 11.18
CA ASN A 85 14.99 -39.86 11.10
C ASN A 85 14.55 -40.40 9.73
N SER A 86 15.49 -41.14 9.15
CA SER A 86 15.30 -42.45 8.53
C SER A 86 14.17 -43.29 9.13
N LEU A 87 13.31 -43.82 8.25
CA LEU A 87 12.60 -45.10 8.31
C LEU A 87 11.92 -45.50 9.64
N GLN A 88 10.59 -45.32 9.72
CA GLN A 88 9.59 -46.35 10.10
C GLN A 88 8.27 -45.95 9.40
N ASP A 89 7.92 -46.64 8.33
CA ASP A 89 7.01 -47.81 8.31
C ASP A 89 5.53 -47.42 8.40
N THR A 90 4.80 -48.06 7.49
CA THR A 90 3.37 -48.01 7.23
C THR A 90 2.52 -48.18 8.49
N SER A 91 1.37 -47.50 8.52
CA SER A 91 0.05 -48.00 8.98
C SER A 91 -0.84 -46.88 9.52
N GLN A 92 -1.98 -46.67 8.86
CA GLN A 92 -3.30 -46.51 9.49
C GLN A 92 -3.35 -45.66 10.78
N ILE A 93 -3.65 -44.37 10.70
CA ILE A 93 -4.29 -43.67 11.83
C ILE A 93 -5.44 -42.80 11.34
N SER A 94 -6.63 -43.32 11.60
CA SER A 94 -7.94 -42.71 11.51
C SER A 94 -7.99 -41.35 12.19
N ILE A 95 -8.67 -40.41 11.54
CA ILE A 95 -9.02 -39.10 12.08
C ILE A 95 -10.05 -39.31 13.20
N ASN A 96 -9.59 -39.50 14.44
CA ASN A 96 -10.45 -39.36 15.62
C ASN A 96 -10.32 -37.93 16.14
N ILE A 97 -11.40 -37.19 15.91
CA ILE A 97 -11.70 -35.87 16.45
C ILE A 97 -11.95 -36.07 17.94
N ASP A 98 -11.05 -35.61 18.80
CA ASP A 98 -11.32 -35.25 20.20
C ASP A 98 -10.08 -34.56 20.79
N ALA A 99 -10.01 -33.23 20.66
CA ALA A 99 -9.09 -32.40 21.44
C ALA A 99 -9.69 -31.01 21.68
N PRO A 100 -9.47 -30.41 22.87
CA PRO A 100 -10.32 -29.35 23.39
C PRO A 100 -10.04 -27.99 22.73
N ASP A 101 -11.16 -27.37 22.33
CA ASP A 101 -11.46 -25.96 22.09
C ASP A 101 -10.36 -24.94 22.50
N VAL A 102 -9.49 -24.59 21.56
CA VAL A 102 -8.73 -23.33 21.60
C VAL A 102 -9.39 -22.35 20.64
N LYS A 103 -10.29 -21.52 21.18
CA LYS A 103 -10.98 -20.44 20.48
C LYS A 103 -9.99 -19.37 20.00
N GLN A 104 -9.44 -19.54 18.82
CA GLN A 104 -8.89 -18.43 18.03
C GLN A 104 -10.08 -17.62 17.47
N PRO A 105 -10.11 -16.28 17.58
CA PRO A 105 -11.25 -15.49 17.16
C PRO A 105 -11.30 -15.42 15.63
N VAL A 106 -11.92 -16.42 15.01
CA VAL A 106 -12.32 -16.38 13.61
C VAL A 106 -13.47 -15.38 13.50
N LEU A 107 -13.17 -14.15 13.09
CA LEU A 107 -14.22 -13.19 12.75
C LEU A 107 -15.10 -13.83 11.68
N SER A 108 -16.35 -14.11 12.05
CA SER A 108 -17.39 -14.61 11.16
C SER A 108 -17.35 -13.88 9.81
N VAL A 109 -17.56 -14.60 8.71
CA VAL A 109 -17.55 -14.06 7.32
C VAL A 109 -18.41 -12.79 7.20
N LYS A 110 -19.48 -12.68 8.00
CA LYS A 110 -20.36 -11.51 8.14
C LYS A 110 -19.66 -10.28 8.74
N SER A 111 -18.84 -10.48 9.78
CA SER A 111 -18.07 -9.44 10.46
C SER A 111 -16.97 -8.86 9.56
N LYS A 112 -16.32 -9.71 8.76
CA LYS A 112 -15.31 -9.28 7.77
C LYS A 112 -15.93 -8.43 6.64
N LYS A 113 -17.12 -8.79 6.16
CA LYS A 113 -17.87 -8.01 5.17
C LYS A 113 -18.27 -6.62 5.69
N ASN A 114 -18.72 -6.53 6.95
CA ASN A 114 -19.08 -5.26 7.58
C ASN A 114 -17.86 -4.34 7.81
N TYR A 115 -16.73 -4.92 8.21
CA TYR A 115 -15.46 -4.19 8.34
C TYR A 115 -15.03 -3.59 7.00
N LEU A 116 -15.04 -4.38 5.92
CA LEU A 116 -14.68 -3.93 4.58
C LEU A 116 -15.64 -2.85 4.05
N LYS A 117 -16.95 -2.98 4.32
CA LYS A 117 -17.95 -1.96 3.95
C LYS A 117 -17.66 -0.62 4.64
N ARG A 118 -17.39 -0.64 5.96
CA ARG A 118 -17.02 0.57 6.73
C ARG A 118 -15.70 1.18 6.24
N LYS A 119 -14.70 0.36 5.91
CA LYS A 119 -13.41 0.83 5.37
C LYS A 119 -13.58 1.53 4.02
N ARG A 120 -14.36 0.93 3.10
CA ARG A 120 -14.71 1.53 1.80
C ARG A 120 -15.49 2.85 1.96
N GLN A 121 -16.42 2.90 2.89
CA GLN A 121 -17.21 4.11 3.16
C GLN A 121 -16.33 5.26 3.68
N LYS A 122 -15.43 4.98 4.64
CA LYS A 122 -14.47 5.98 5.14
C LYS A 122 -13.54 6.49 4.04
N LEU A 123 -13.08 5.61 3.15
CA LEU A 123 -12.23 6.00 2.02
C LEU A 123 -12.97 6.93 1.06
N ARG A 124 -14.22 6.60 0.68
CA ARG A 124 -15.07 7.47 -0.15
C ARG A 124 -15.30 8.83 0.49
N GLN A 125 -15.53 8.87 1.81
CA GLN A 125 -15.69 10.12 2.55
C GLN A 125 -14.41 10.96 2.54
N LYS A 126 -13.25 10.34 2.74
CA LYS A 126 -11.95 11.03 2.70
C LYS A 126 -11.67 11.63 1.32
N LEU A 127 -11.83 10.84 0.25
CA LEU A 127 -11.68 11.33 -1.12
C LEU A 127 -12.63 12.48 -1.46
N SER A 128 -13.88 12.39 -0.99
CA SER A 128 -14.86 13.47 -1.21
C SER A 128 -14.58 14.73 -0.40
N ALA A 129 -13.89 14.62 0.75
CA ALA A 129 -13.47 15.78 1.52
C ALA A 129 -12.25 16.44 0.86
N GLU A 130 -11.28 15.63 0.45
CA GLU A 130 -10.08 16.09 -0.26
C GLU A 130 -10.43 16.78 -1.59
N ALA A 131 -11.38 16.25 -2.36
CA ALA A 131 -11.85 16.91 -3.58
C ALA A 131 -12.57 18.25 -3.32
N ARG A 132 -13.21 18.43 -2.16
CA ARG A 132 -13.80 19.73 -1.78
C ARG A 132 -12.71 20.72 -1.40
N GLU A 133 -11.73 20.29 -0.61
CA GLU A 133 -10.61 21.11 -0.20
C GLU A 133 -9.79 21.59 -1.41
N GLN A 134 -9.57 20.73 -2.40
CA GLN A 134 -8.92 21.11 -3.66
C GLN A 134 -9.70 22.19 -4.41
N LEU A 135 -11.02 22.02 -4.53
CA LEU A 135 -11.87 23.00 -5.21
C LEU A 135 -11.88 24.35 -4.46
N GLU A 136 -11.94 24.32 -3.13
CA GLU A 136 -11.84 25.53 -2.30
C GLU A 136 -10.47 26.23 -2.46
N GLU A 137 -9.38 25.47 -2.57
CA GLU A 137 -8.05 26.04 -2.80
C GLU A 137 -7.92 26.63 -4.21
N ASP A 138 -8.44 25.96 -5.23
CA ASP A 138 -8.46 26.46 -6.61
C ASP A 138 -9.27 27.76 -6.70
N GLU A 139 -10.44 27.83 -6.07
CA GLU A 139 -11.26 29.06 -5.98
C GLU A 139 -10.49 30.21 -5.29
N ARG A 140 -9.68 29.90 -4.27
CA ARG A 140 -8.87 30.90 -3.57
C ARG A 140 -7.72 31.43 -4.43
N ILE A 141 -7.06 30.54 -5.16
CA ILE A 141 -5.99 30.90 -6.10
C ILE A 141 -6.55 31.78 -7.22
N GLU A 142 -7.71 31.43 -7.77
CA GLU A 142 -8.39 32.21 -8.81
C GLU A 142 -8.74 33.62 -8.31
N ALA A 143 -9.34 33.71 -7.11
CA ALA A 143 -9.66 35.00 -6.50
C ALA A 143 -8.42 35.86 -6.21
N GLU A 144 -7.31 35.25 -5.79
CA GLU A 144 -6.04 35.97 -5.61
C GLU A 144 -5.51 36.52 -6.95
N HIS A 145 -5.54 35.70 -8.00
CA HIS A 145 -5.11 36.10 -9.32
C HIS A 145 -5.94 37.27 -9.87
N ASP A 146 -7.26 37.25 -9.66
CA ASP A 146 -8.16 38.35 -10.04
C ASP A 146 -7.84 39.64 -9.28
N GLN A 147 -7.60 39.55 -7.96
CA GLN A 147 -7.21 40.71 -7.16
C GLN A 147 -5.87 41.30 -7.63
N GLN A 148 -4.89 40.45 -7.96
CA GLN A 148 -3.61 40.88 -8.52
C GLN A 148 -3.79 41.58 -9.87
N TYR A 149 -4.66 41.05 -10.73
CA TYR A 149 -4.99 41.66 -12.01
C TYR A 149 -5.64 43.04 -11.82
N GLU A 150 -6.67 43.14 -10.98
CA GLU A 150 -7.35 44.41 -10.68
C GLU A 150 -6.39 45.46 -10.12
N THR A 151 -5.49 45.05 -9.22
CA THR A 151 -4.48 45.94 -8.64
C THR A 151 -3.52 46.47 -9.70
N ARG A 152 -3.01 45.59 -10.58
CA ARG A 152 -2.17 46.01 -11.71
C ARG A 152 -2.90 46.94 -12.67
N MET A 153 -4.16 46.66 -12.97
CA MET A 153 -4.96 47.51 -13.85
C MET A 153 -5.17 48.90 -13.26
N ARG A 154 -5.46 48.99 -11.96
CA ARG A 154 -5.58 50.26 -11.24
C ARG A 154 -4.29 51.08 -11.29
N GLU A 155 -3.14 50.44 -11.10
CA GLU A 155 -1.83 51.11 -11.24
C GLU A 155 -1.59 51.65 -12.64
N VAL A 156 -1.97 50.88 -13.67
CA VAL A 156 -1.86 51.31 -15.07
C VAL A 156 -2.77 52.51 -15.33
N GLU A 157 -4.01 52.48 -14.86
CA GLU A 157 -4.95 53.60 -14.97
C GLU A 157 -4.43 54.85 -14.26
N GLU A 158 -3.90 54.72 -13.05
CA GLU A 158 -3.28 55.84 -12.34
C GLU A 158 -2.09 56.43 -13.11
N ARG A 159 -1.24 55.58 -13.71
CA ARG A 159 -0.12 56.03 -14.55
C ARG A 159 -0.60 56.80 -15.77
N ILE A 160 -1.63 56.31 -16.45
CA ILE A 160 -2.23 56.98 -17.60
C ILE A 160 -2.79 58.33 -17.17
N LYS A 161 -3.52 58.38 -16.05
CA LYS A 161 -4.12 59.61 -15.53
C LYS A 161 -3.05 60.65 -15.16
N ARG A 162 -2.00 60.25 -14.43
CA ARG A 162 -0.87 61.13 -14.10
C ARG A 162 -0.18 61.67 -15.36
N PHE A 163 -0.01 60.83 -16.39
CA PHE A 163 0.58 61.26 -17.65
C PHE A 163 -0.29 62.29 -18.40
N GLN A 164 -1.61 62.13 -18.37
CA GLN A 164 -2.54 63.10 -18.96
C GLN A 164 -2.55 64.43 -18.22
N GLU A 165 -2.53 64.42 -16.88
CA GLU A 165 -2.46 65.63 -16.05
C GLU A 165 -1.17 66.43 -16.31
N LEU A 166 -0.02 65.74 -16.48
CA LEU A 166 1.24 66.38 -16.86
C LEU A 166 1.20 67.04 -18.23
N ARG A 167 0.41 66.51 -19.18
CA ARG A 167 0.23 67.11 -20.51
C ARG A 167 -0.70 68.31 -20.52
N ILE A 168 -1.62 68.43 -19.56
CA ILE A 168 -2.57 69.55 -19.46
C ILE A 168 -1.94 70.75 -18.75
N ASN A 169 -0.97 70.53 -17.86
CA ASN A 169 -0.31 71.56 -17.05
C ASN A 169 1.04 72.05 -17.62
N ALA A 170 1.42 71.63 -18.84
CA ALA A 170 2.62 72.03 -19.57
C ALA A 170 2.28 72.94 -20.75
#